data_AF-A0A7C1VI26-F1
#
_entry.id   AF-A0A7C1VI26-F1
#
_cell.length_a   1.000
_cell.length_b   1.000
_cell.length_c   1.000
_cell.angle_alpha   90.00
_cell.angle_beta   90.00
_cell.angle_gamma   90.00
#
_symmetry.space_group_name_H-M   'P 1'
#
loop_
_entity.id
_entity.type
_entity.pdbx_description
1 polymer ?
#
loop_
_entity_poly.entity_id
_entity_poly.type
_entity_poly.pdbx_seq_one_letter_code
_entity_poly.pdbx_strand_id
1 'polypeptide(L)'
;MMYKVELYASGKKLAEDYQTVDIGFAFADVLRQGKDVIVKQLHDFVRCRELLGNVLCAVHYKIPFEIYGFSFDGSTKKIPMKQCAMLIKYSDKKILLSHVRVLNHFEDKARWRKTTLIDINTKDSKEIPVMLALSSKQWLKAPSLISMYSLLWRLSGWNIKDNEDIDTFLERVKSLHT
;
A
#
# COMPACT_ATOMS: atom_id res chain seq x y z
N MET A 1 -12.88 -1.41 -19.23
CA MET A 1 -12.96 -0.43 -18.12
C MET A 1 -11.60 0.24 -18.04
N MET A 2 -11.56 1.56 -18.13
CA MET A 2 -10.31 2.33 -18.14
C MET A 2 -10.09 2.95 -16.75
N TYR A 3 -8.88 2.85 -16.22
CA TYR A 3 -8.50 3.49 -14.97
C TYR A 3 -7.83 4.83 -15.27
N LYS A 4 -8.29 5.89 -14.61
CA LYS A 4 -7.64 7.21 -14.61
C LYS A 4 -7.09 7.44 -13.21
N VAL A 5 -5.85 7.89 -13.12
CA VAL A 5 -5.18 8.13 -11.83
C VAL A 5 -5.04 9.63 -11.62
N GLU A 6 -5.55 10.12 -10.49
CA GLU A 6 -5.33 11.49 -10.03
C GLU A 6 -4.27 11.44 -8.93
N LEU A 7 -3.02 11.74 -9.30
CA LEU A 7 -1.92 11.77 -8.35
C LEU A 7 -2.02 12.98 -7.42
N TYR A 8 -1.55 12.79 -6.19
CA TYR A 8 -1.50 13.84 -5.20
C TYR A 8 -0.33 14.76 -5.53
N ALA A 9 -0.64 16.02 -5.86
CA ALA A 9 0.39 17.01 -6.11
C ALA A 9 1.07 17.40 -4.80
N SER A 10 2.24 16.82 -4.54
CA SER A 10 3.09 17.24 -3.43
C SER A 10 4.48 17.60 -3.93
N GLY A 11 4.95 18.76 -3.50
CA GLY A 11 6.30 19.27 -3.76
C GLY A 11 7.25 19.12 -2.58
N LYS A 12 6.82 18.50 -1.47
CA LYS A 12 7.62 18.41 -0.25
C LYS A 12 8.44 17.12 -0.22
N LYS A 13 9.73 17.22 0.10
CA LYS A 13 10.55 16.04 0.42
C LYS A 13 10.21 15.56 1.83
N LEU A 14 9.76 14.31 1.95
CA LEU A 14 9.53 13.68 3.24
C LEU A 14 10.86 13.28 3.86
N ALA A 15 11.03 13.54 5.16
CA ALA A 15 12.17 13.04 5.93
C ALA A 15 11.84 11.64 6.46
N GLU A 16 11.90 10.64 5.59
CA GLU A 16 11.61 9.25 5.95
C GLU A 16 12.90 8.46 6.23
N ASP A 17 12.82 7.56 7.22
CA ASP A 17 13.89 6.61 7.48
C ASP A 17 14.12 5.69 6.28
N TYR A 18 15.39 5.32 6.10
CA TYR A 18 15.78 4.37 5.07
C TYR A 18 15.02 3.04 5.24
N GLN A 19 14.52 2.50 4.12
CA GLN A 19 13.90 1.18 4.04
C GLN A 19 14.66 0.37 2.99
N THR A 20 14.98 -0.90 3.30
CA THR A 20 15.72 -1.81 2.41
C THR A 20 14.96 -2.07 1.10
N VAL A 21 13.64 -2.06 1.15
CA VAL A 21 12.76 -2.28 0.01
C VAL A 21 12.15 -0.95 -0.41
N ASP A 22 12.44 -0.51 -1.64
CA ASP A 22 11.91 0.74 -2.21
C ASP A 22 10.46 0.58 -2.67
N ILE A 23 9.54 0.51 -1.71
CA ILE A 23 8.10 0.55 -1.93
C ILE A 23 7.49 1.71 -1.16
N GLY A 24 6.75 2.55 -1.90
CA GLY A 24 5.97 3.65 -1.37
C GLY A 24 4.48 3.34 -1.39
N PHE A 25 3.76 3.82 -0.38
CA PHE A 25 2.34 3.56 -0.19
C PHE A 25 1.57 4.87 -0.10
N ALA A 26 0.40 4.93 -0.74
CA ALA A 26 -0.56 5.99 -0.52
C ALA A 26 -1.97 5.44 -0.51
N PHE A 27 -2.81 5.86 0.45
CA PHE A 27 -4.23 5.52 0.38
C PHE A 27 -4.88 6.11 -0.87
N ALA A 28 -5.85 5.37 -1.42
CA ALA A 28 -6.57 5.73 -2.62
C ALA A 28 -8.08 5.77 -2.37
N ASP A 29 -8.77 6.70 -3.01
CA ASP A 29 -10.21 6.62 -3.22
C ASP A 29 -10.49 6.11 -4.62
N VAL A 30 -11.43 5.18 -4.75
CA VAL A 30 -11.76 4.50 -6.01
C VAL A 30 -13.20 4.84 -6.36
N LEU A 31 -13.35 5.78 -7.29
CA LEU A 31 -14.61 6.36 -7.70
C LEU A 31 -15.02 5.80 -9.06
N ARG A 32 -16.27 5.36 -9.20
CA ARG A 32 -16.81 4.91 -10.48
C ARG A 32 -17.55 6.06 -11.16
N GLN A 33 -17.11 6.44 -12.36
CA GLN A 33 -17.76 7.45 -13.19
C GLN A 33 -18.18 6.84 -14.52
N GLY A 34 -19.41 6.34 -14.58
CA GLY A 34 -19.93 5.63 -15.75
C GLY A 34 -19.13 4.36 -16.07
N LYS A 35 -18.43 4.37 -17.22
CA LYS A 35 -17.56 3.26 -17.69
C LYS A 35 -16.11 3.37 -17.20
N ASP A 36 -15.74 4.51 -16.61
CA ASP A 36 -14.40 4.80 -16.12
C ASP A 36 -14.31 4.59 -14.60
N VAL A 37 -13.11 4.29 -14.14
CA VAL A 37 -12.76 4.27 -12.72
C VAL A 37 -11.69 5.33 -12.48
N ILE A 38 -11.97 6.27 -11.59
CA ILE A 38 -11.03 7.29 -11.13
C ILE A 38 -10.42 6.80 -9.82
N VAL A 39 -9.09 6.77 -9.79
CA VAL A 39 -8.29 6.41 -8.62
C VAL A 39 -7.60 7.66 -8.12
N LYS A 40 -8.08 8.22 -7.01
CA LYS A 40 -7.56 9.44 -6.44
C LYS A 40 -6.61 9.14 -5.29
N GLN A 41 -5.36 9.58 -5.42
CA GLN A 41 -4.38 9.52 -4.34
C GLN A 41 -4.75 10.52 -3.23
N LEU A 42 -4.75 10.08 -1.97
CA LEU A 42 -5.22 10.89 -0.84
C LEU A 42 -4.12 11.68 -0.12
N HIS A 43 -2.88 11.21 -0.23
CA HIS A 43 -1.70 11.79 0.40
C HIS A 43 -0.43 11.34 -0.32
N ASP A 44 0.72 11.92 0.03
CA ASP A 44 2.05 11.53 -0.45
C ASP A 44 2.34 10.04 -0.39
N PHE A 45 3.16 9.54 -1.31
CA PHE A 45 3.72 8.20 -1.14
C PHE A 45 4.66 8.18 0.05
N VAL A 46 4.36 7.33 1.03
CA VAL A 46 5.18 7.13 2.22
C VAL A 46 5.83 5.76 2.23
N ARG A 47 7.09 5.71 2.65
CA ARG A 47 7.81 4.48 3.00
C ARG A 47 7.70 4.18 4.49
N CYS A 48 7.42 5.15 5.36
CA CYS A 48 7.28 4.86 6.79
C CYS A 48 5.92 4.21 7.12
N ARG A 49 5.95 3.03 7.76
CA ARG A 49 4.74 2.26 8.16
C ARG A 49 3.85 3.00 9.16
N GLU A 50 4.44 3.86 9.98
CA GLU A 50 3.75 4.59 11.05
C GLU A 50 2.94 5.75 10.48
N LEU A 51 3.40 6.36 9.37
CA LEU A 51 2.66 7.42 8.69
C LEU A 51 1.29 6.90 8.19
N LEU A 52 1.20 5.68 7.66
CA LEU A 52 -0.07 5.08 7.28
C LEU A 52 -1.03 4.91 8.47
N GLY A 53 -0.50 4.49 9.62
CA GLY A 53 -1.27 4.39 10.86
C GLY A 53 -1.77 5.75 11.34
N ASN A 54 -0.91 6.78 11.27
CA ASN A 54 -1.26 8.15 11.64
C ASN A 54 -2.34 8.74 10.74
N VAL A 55 -2.37 8.41 9.44
CA VAL A 55 -3.48 8.80 8.56
C VAL A 55 -4.80 8.18 9.05
N LEU A 56 -4.83 6.89 9.42
CA LEU A 56 -6.04 6.27 9.96
C LEU A 56 -6.48 6.91 11.28
N CYS A 57 -5.54 7.21 12.18
CA CYS A 57 -5.81 7.93 13.42
C CYS A 57 -6.39 9.32 13.16
N ALA A 58 -5.79 10.08 12.23
CA ALA A 58 -6.24 11.42 11.85
C ALA A 58 -7.68 11.39 11.33
N VAL A 59 -8.03 10.43 10.46
CA VAL A 59 -9.40 10.25 9.97
C VAL A 59 -10.36 9.88 11.11
N HIS A 60 -9.95 8.99 12.02
CA HIS A 60 -10.79 8.54 13.12
C HIS A 60 -11.13 9.67 14.10
N TYR A 61 -10.11 10.42 14.53
CA TYR A 61 -10.24 11.52 15.49
C TYR A 61 -10.66 12.84 14.85
N LYS A 62 -10.71 12.91 13.51
CA LYS A 62 -11.02 14.12 12.73
C LYS A 62 -10.07 15.28 13.03
N ILE A 63 -8.78 14.97 13.11
CA ILE A 63 -7.73 15.95 13.42
C ILE A 63 -6.77 16.10 12.25
N PRO A 64 -6.18 17.30 12.05
CA PRO A 64 -5.01 17.43 11.22
C PRO A 64 -3.79 16.79 11.91
N PHE A 65 -2.86 16.29 11.11
CA PHE A 65 -1.56 15.85 11.60
C PHE A 65 -0.45 16.25 10.63
N GLU A 66 0.70 16.61 11.19
CA GLU A 66 1.93 16.89 10.45
C GLU A 66 3.14 16.32 11.20
N ILE A 67 3.99 15.58 10.51
CA ILE A 67 5.25 15.07 11.05
C ILE A 67 6.26 14.85 9.91
N TYR A 68 7.53 15.22 10.11
CA TYR A 68 8.62 14.97 9.16
C TYR A 68 8.33 15.38 7.70
N GLY A 69 7.61 16.49 7.52
CA GLY A 69 7.20 17.03 6.22
C GLY A 69 5.97 16.35 5.60
N PHE A 70 5.44 15.28 6.22
CA PHE A 70 4.18 14.65 5.86
C PHE A 70 3.03 15.39 6.56
N SER A 71 1.98 15.74 5.82
CA SER A 71 0.78 16.38 6.36
C SER A 71 -0.48 15.71 5.85
N PHE A 72 -1.43 15.42 6.75
CA PHE A 72 -2.75 14.92 6.39
C PHE A 72 -3.81 15.53 7.28
N ASP A 73 -4.83 16.11 6.67
CA ASP A 73 -5.96 16.68 7.39
C ASP A 73 -7.14 15.70 7.45
N GLY A 74 -7.25 14.95 8.55
CA GLY A 74 -8.35 14.01 8.78
C GLY A 74 -9.69 14.66 9.13
N SER A 75 -9.72 15.99 9.35
CA SER A 75 -10.98 16.72 9.56
C SER A 75 -11.73 16.94 8.24
N THR A 76 -10.98 17.11 7.14
CA THR A 76 -11.53 17.36 5.80
C THR A 76 -11.41 16.17 4.85
N LYS A 77 -10.32 15.39 4.94
CA LYS A 77 -10.09 14.21 4.10
C LYS A 77 -10.63 12.96 4.77
N LYS A 78 -11.10 12.01 3.96
CA LYS A 78 -11.62 10.72 4.41
C LYS A 78 -10.94 9.59 3.67
N ILE A 79 -10.80 8.45 4.34
CA ILE A 79 -10.44 7.18 3.72
C ILE A 79 -11.71 6.34 3.56
N PRO A 80 -12.03 5.85 2.35
CA PRO A 80 -13.15 4.93 2.16
C PRO A 80 -12.93 3.63 2.94
N MET A 81 -13.70 3.40 4.01
CA MET A 81 -13.57 2.21 4.86
C MET A 81 -14.23 0.94 4.29
N LYS A 82 -14.70 0.96 3.04
CA LYS A 82 -15.38 -0.17 2.38
C LYS A 82 -14.39 -1.25 1.92
N GLN A 83 -13.18 -0.85 1.57
CA GLN A 83 -12.07 -1.71 1.14
C GLN A 83 -10.76 -0.99 1.40
N CYS A 84 -9.67 -1.73 1.60
CA CYS A 84 -8.35 -1.12 1.66
C CYS A 84 -7.84 -0.90 0.24
N ALA A 85 -7.96 0.33 -0.26
CA ALA A 85 -7.43 0.73 -1.55
C ALA A 85 -6.13 1.52 -1.36
N MET A 86 -5.06 1.04 -1.95
CA MET A 86 -3.73 1.62 -1.79
C MET A 86 -3.02 1.70 -3.14
N LEU A 87 -2.49 2.87 -3.48
CA LEU A 87 -1.51 3.02 -4.53
C LEU A 87 -0.16 2.54 -4.01
N ILE A 88 0.49 1.67 -4.79
CA ILE A 88 1.80 1.13 -4.48
C ILE A 88 2.76 1.60 -5.56
N LYS A 89 3.70 2.45 -5.15
CA LYS A 89 4.87 2.86 -5.93
C LYS A 89 5.95 1.79 -5.79
N TYR A 90 6.50 1.33 -6.90
CA TYR A 90 7.48 0.25 -6.92
C TYR A 90 8.64 0.57 -7.90
N SER A 91 9.72 -0.21 -7.83
CA SER A 91 10.85 -0.15 -8.77
C SER A 91 10.87 -1.35 -9.72
N ASP A 92 10.48 -2.53 -9.26
CA ASP A 92 10.42 -3.76 -10.05
C ASP A 92 9.05 -4.46 -9.88
N LYS A 93 8.35 -4.65 -11.01
CA LYS A 93 7.03 -5.30 -11.04
C LYS A 93 7.08 -6.76 -10.63
N LYS A 94 8.13 -7.50 -11.00
CA LYS A 94 8.26 -8.93 -10.68
C LYS A 94 8.38 -9.12 -9.17
N ILE A 95 9.19 -8.27 -8.54
CA ILE A 95 9.33 -8.22 -7.09
C ILE A 95 7.96 -7.90 -6.45
N LEU A 96 7.26 -6.85 -6.91
CA LEU A 96 5.94 -6.54 -6.38
C LEU A 96 4.92 -7.71 -6.50
N LEU A 97 4.95 -8.47 -7.59
CA LEU A 97 4.09 -9.64 -7.77
C LEU A 97 4.44 -10.81 -6.85
N SER A 98 5.71 -10.99 -6.47
CA SER A 98 6.06 -11.97 -5.43
C SER A 98 5.58 -11.49 -4.05
N HIS A 99 5.63 -10.19 -3.80
CA HIS A 99 5.19 -9.58 -2.54
C HIS A 99 3.72 -9.82 -2.24
N VAL A 100 2.85 -9.69 -3.24
CA VAL A 100 1.41 -9.92 -3.05
C VAL A 100 1.10 -11.38 -2.73
N ARG A 101 1.95 -12.35 -3.12
CA ARG A 101 1.76 -13.77 -2.76
C ARG A 101 1.88 -13.99 -1.26
N VAL A 102 2.86 -13.36 -0.61
CA VAL A 102 3.01 -13.42 0.86
C VAL A 102 1.79 -12.83 1.53
N LEU A 103 1.38 -11.63 1.12
CA LEU A 103 0.20 -10.97 1.67
C LEU A 103 -1.06 -11.86 1.53
N ASN A 104 -1.29 -12.40 0.33
CA ASN A 104 -2.42 -13.26 0.04
C ASN A 104 -2.42 -14.56 0.87
N HIS A 105 -1.25 -15.07 1.26
CA HIS A 105 -1.12 -16.24 2.15
C HIS A 105 -1.67 -15.94 3.55
N PHE A 106 -1.29 -14.79 4.13
CA PHE A 106 -1.82 -14.37 5.43
C PHE A 106 -3.31 -14.04 5.36
N GLU A 107 -3.76 -13.42 4.27
CA GLU A 107 -5.19 -13.15 4.05
C GLU A 107 -6.00 -14.45 3.92
N ASP A 108 -5.46 -15.47 3.25
CA ASP A 108 -6.10 -16.78 3.12
C ASP A 108 -6.26 -17.46 4.49
N LYS A 109 -5.18 -17.52 5.28
CA LYS A 109 -5.21 -18.05 6.65
C LYS A 109 -6.19 -17.29 7.56
N ALA A 110 -6.31 -15.98 7.38
CA ALA A 110 -7.27 -15.15 8.09
C ALA A 110 -8.71 -15.20 7.53
N ARG A 111 -8.94 -15.91 6.43
CA ARG A 111 -10.20 -15.94 5.67
C ARG A 111 -10.68 -14.57 5.22
N TRP A 112 -9.75 -13.71 4.84
CA TRP A 112 -10.00 -12.37 4.32
C TRP A 112 -10.02 -12.37 2.79
N ARG A 113 -10.64 -11.35 2.21
CA ARG A 113 -10.56 -11.13 0.77
C ARG A 113 -9.10 -10.89 0.37
N LYS A 114 -8.59 -11.72 -0.54
CA LYS A 114 -7.24 -11.60 -1.12
C LYS A 114 -7.03 -10.27 -1.82
N THR A 115 -5.84 -9.76 -1.69
CA THR A 115 -5.36 -8.56 -2.34
C THR A 115 -5.18 -8.79 -3.84
N THR A 116 -5.75 -7.89 -4.63
CA THR A 116 -5.60 -7.88 -6.09
C THR A 116 -4.85 -6.64 -6.53
N LEU A 117 -3.85 -6.83 -7.38
CA LEU A 117 -3.11 -5.75 -8.02
C LEU A 117 -3.74 -5.43 -9.37
N ILE A 118 -3.99 -4.14 -9.60
CA ILE A 118 -4.52 -3.61 -10.85
C ILE A 118 -3.45 -2.70 -11.43
N ASP A 119 -3.08 -2.98 -12.67
CA ASP A 119 -2.21 -2.10 -13.44
C ASP A 119 -2.99 -0.85 -13.83
N ILE A 120 -2.56 0.30 -13.32
CA ILE A 120 -3.20 1.60 -13.55
C ILE A 120 -2.27 2.53 -14.33
N ASN A 121 -1.23 1.98 -15.00
CA ASN A 121 -0.20 2.75 -15.68
C ASN A 121 -0.80 3.93 -16.46
N THR A 122 -0.36 5.12 -16.08
CA THR A 122 -0.67 6.38 -16.73
C THR A 122 -0.01 6.33 -18.10
N LYS A 123 -0.81 6.16 -19.16
CA LYS A 123 -0.33 6.02 -20.54
C LYS A 123 0.57 7.18 -21.02
N ASP A 124 0.61 8.30 -20.29
CA ASP A 124 1.18 9.56 -20.74
C ASP A 124 2.35 10.11 -19.91
N SER A 125 2.94 9.36 -18.99
CA SER A 125 3.97 9.93 -18.12
C SER A 125 5.22 9.05 -18.01
N LYS A 126 6.39 9.69 -18.16
CA LYS A 126 7.71 9.20 -17.71
C LYS A 126 7.78 9.00 -16.18
N GLU A 127 6.64 8.84 -15.52
CA GLU A 127 6.50 8.79 -14.09
C GLU A 127 6.76 7.38 -13.56
N ILE A 128 7.16 7.39 -12.30
CA ILE A 128 7.29 6.27 -11.40
C ILE A 128 6.17 5.24 -11.62
N PRO A 129 6.48 3.93 -11.72
CA PRO A 129 5.45 2.93 -11.93
C PRO A 129 4.61 2.72 -10.65
N VAL A 130 3.28 2.70 -10.82
CA VAL A 130 2.30 2.61 -9.74
C VAL A 130 1.27 1.53 -10.05
N MET A 131 0.91 0.71 -9.06
CA MET A 131 -0.22 -0.22 -9.13
C MET A 131 -1.25 0.10 -8.06
N LEU A 132 -2.52 -0.17 -8.34
CA LEU A 132 -3.58 -0.12 -7.35
C LEU A 132 -3.73 -1.49 -6.68
N ALA A 133 -3.49 -1.56 -5.38
CA ALA A 133 -3.81 -2.72 -4.55
C ALA A 133 -5.21 -2.55 -3.94
N LEU A 134 -6.09 -3.49 -4.23
CA LEU A 134 -7.41 -3.60 -3.59
C LEU A 134 -7.39 -4.78 -2.63
N SER A 135 -7.49 -4.49 -1.35
CA SER A 135 -7.33 -5.45 -0.26
C SER A 135 -8.54 -5.44 0.67
N SER A 136 -8.59 -6.41 1.59
CA SER A 136 -9.65 -6.48 2.60
C SER A 136 -9.74 -5.21 3.45
N LYS A 137 -10.96 -4.73 3.75
CA LYS A 137 -11.17 -3.60 4.70
C LYS A 137 -10.67 -3.88 6.11
N GLN A 138 -10.41 -5.15 6.44
CA GLN A 138 -9.89 -5.55 7.74
C GLN A 138 -8.55 -4.88 8.05
N TRP A 139 -7.71 -4.64 7.04
CA TRP A 139 -6.44 -3.92 7.19
C TRP A 139 -6.58 -2.49 7.70
N LEU A 140 -7.76 -1.87 7.53
CA LEU A 140 -8.03 -0.50 7.99
C LEU A 140 -8.60 -0.43 9.41
N LYS A 141 -8.88 -1.57 10.06
CA LYS A 141 -9.57 -1.58 11.36
C LYS A 141 -8.72 -1.06 12.51
N ALA A 142 -7.41 -1.16 12.41
CA ALA A 142 -6.49 -0.69 13.44
C ALA A 142 -5.18 -0.21 12.79
N PRO A 143 -4.52 0.82 13.34
CA PRO A 143 -3.20 1.26 12.88
C PRO A 143 -2.16 0.12 12.85
N SER A 144 -2.19 -0.79 13.82
CA SER A 144 -1.29 -1.94 13.85
C SER A 144 -1.50 -2.89 12.66
N LEU A 145 -2.74 -3.05 12.19
CA LEU A 145 -3.04 -3.89 11.02
C LEU A 145 -2.50 -3.26 9.74
N ILE A 146 -2.61 -1.94 9.55
CA ILE A 146 -2.03 -1.30 8.36
C ILE A 146 -0.50 -1.28 8.41
N SER A 147 0.09 -1.17 9.60
CA SER A 147 1.54 -1.33 9.76
C SER A 147 1.97 -2.74 9.39
N MET A 148 1.26 -3.77 9.85
CA MET A 148 1.48 -5.17 9.46
C MET A 148 1.33 -5.37 7.95
N TYR A 149 0.27 -4.82 7.35
CA TYR A 149 0.05 -4.85 5.90
C TYR A 149 1.28 -4.34 5.15
N SER A 150 1.78 -3.15 5.50
CA SER A 150 2.97 -2.56 4.85
C SER A 150 4.25 -3.35 5.12
N LEU A 151 4.35 -4.06 6.26
CA LEU A 151 5.47 -4.94 6.58
C LEU A 151 5.44 -6.20 5.71
N LEU A 152 4.28 -6.83 5.54
CA LEU A 152 4.12 -8.02 4.69
C LEU A 152 4.53 -7.75 3.24
N TRP A 153 4.22 -6.56 2.73
CA TRP A 153 4.71 -6.10 1.41
C TRP A 153 6.23 -5.96 1.33
N ARG A 154 6.96 -5.87 2.44
CA ARG A 154 8.42 -5.71 2.46
C ARG A 154 9.16 -6.99 2.83
N LEU A 155 8.55 -7.89 3.57
CA LEU A 155 9.13 -9.19 3.95
C LEU A 155 9.54 -10.03 2.75
N SER A 156 8.91 -9.78 1.62
CA SER A 156 9.14 -10.42 0.33
C SER A 156 10.30 -9.82 -0.48
N GLY A 157 11.00 -8.79 0.03
CA GLY A 157 12.28 -8.34 -0.54
C GLY A 157 13.37 -9.42 -0.49
N TRP A 158 13.11 -10.51 0.21
CA TRP A 158 13.88 -11.75 0.19
C TRP A 158 13.40 -12.55 -1.02
N ASN A 159 14.24 -12.68 -2.06
CA ASN A 159 13.92 -13.38 -3.32
C ASN A 159 13.17 -14.70 -3.07
N ILE A 160 11.84 -14.67 -3.24
CA ILE A 160 11.00 -15.88 -3.24
C ILE A 160 11.31 -16.60 -4.54
N LYS A 161 11.77 -17.86 -4.47
CA LYS A 161 12.09 -18.60 -5.69
C LYS A 161 10.82 -18.84 -6.50
N ASP A 162 10.97 -18.94 -7.82
CA ASP A 162 9.85 -19.29 -8.68
C ASP A 162 9.25 -20.63 -8.22
N ASN A 163 7.92 -20.68 -8.08
CA ASN A 163 7.16 -21.82 -7.57
C ASN A 163 7.43 -22.26 -6.12
N GLU A 164 8.22 -21.51 -5.36
CA GLU A 164 8.37 -21.77 -3.92
C GLU A 164 7.05 -21.49 -3.20
N ASP A 165 6.64 -22.45 -2.38
CA ASP A 165 5.52 -22.31 -1.47
C ASP A 165 5.85 -21.30 -0.34
N ILE A 166 4.85 -20.54 0.09
CA ILE A 166 5.06 -19.44 1.05
C ILE A 166 5.43 -19.98 2.43
N ASP A 167 4.88 -21.11 2.89
CA ASP A 167 5.28 -21.69 4.18
C ASP A 167 6.74 -22.15 4.14
N THR A 168 7.19 -22.74 3.02
CA THR A 168 8.60 -23.10 2.81
C THR A 168 9.52 -21.87 2.83
N PHE A 169 9.11 -20.79 2.15
CA PHE A 169 9.82 -19.51 2.19
C PHE A 169 9.94 -18.97 3.62
N LEU A 170 8.85 -19.00 4.40
CA LEU A 170 8.84 -18.49 5.77
C LEU A 170 9.76 -19.30 6.71
N GLU A 171 9.79 -20.63 6.58
CA GLU A 171 10.73 -21.46 7.35
C GLU A 171 12.20 -21.17 6.98
N ARG A 172 12.49 -20.89 5.71
CA ARG A 172 13.83 -20.47 5.27
C ARG A 172 14.23 -19.11 5.87
N VAL A 173 13.32 -18.14 5.90
CA VAL A 173 13.62 -16.82 6.49
C VAL A 173 13.86 -16.95 8.00
N LYS A 174 13.11 -17.83 8.67
CA LYS A 174 13.27 -18.14 10.10
C LYS A 174 14.64 -18.75 10.39
N SER A 175 15.10 -19.72 9.60
CA SER A 175 16.37 -20.41 9.82
C SER A 175 17.61 -19.51 9.64
N LEU A 176 17.49 -18.41 8.89
CA LEU A 176 18.58 -17.44 8.69
C LEU A 176 18.86 -16.56 9.91
N HIS A 177 18.01 -16.61 10.93
CA HIS A 177 18.11 -15.78 12.15
C HIS A 177 18.27 -16.62 13.43
N THR A 178 18.53 -17.92 13.30
CA THR A 178 18.91 -18.87 14.36
C THR A 178 20.33 -19.33 14.13
#